data_AF-A0A1S7PFA3-F1
#
_entry.id   AF-A0A1S7PFA3-F1
#
_cell.length_a   1.000
_cell.length_b   1.000
_cell.length_c   1.000
_cell.angle_alpha   90.00
_cell.angle_beta   90.00
_cell.angle_gamma   90.00
#
_symmetry.space_group_name_H-M   'P 1'
#
loop_
_entity.id
_entity.type
_entity.pdbx_description
1 polymer ?
#
loop_
_entity_poly.entity_id
_entity_poly.type
_entity_poly.pdbx_seq_one_letter_code
_entity_poly.pdbx_strand_id
1 'polypeptide(L)' 'MTSKLQQVVADLMQNEMEQFAAWCAKEWTITPELFKSDNVFDTKPEGYREGYNAALESLSLALEQYLESKS' A
#
# COMPACT_ATOMS: atom_id res chain seq x y z
N MET A 1 -25.25 4.35 19.08
CA MET A 1 -25.22 5.74 18.58
C MET A 1 -23.75 6.17 18.64
N THR A 2 -23.05 6.06 17.51
CA THR A 2 -21.63 6.45 17.41
C THR A 2 -21.56 7.97 17.52
N SER A 3 -20.71 8.51 18.39
CA SER A 3 -20.66 9.95 18.60
C SER A 3 -20.15 10.65 17.34
N LYS A 4 -20.56 11.90 17.11
CA LYS A 4 -20.06 12.71 15.98
C LYS A 4 -18.53 12.78 15.95
N LEU A 5 -17.88 12.79 17.12
CA LEU A 5 -16.43 12.76 17.23
C LEU A 5 -15.84 11.43 16.73
N GLN A 6 -16.46 10.30 17.09
CA GLN A 6 -16.01 8.99 16.63
C GLN A 6 -16.07 8.85 15.10
N GLN A 7 -17.12 9.40 14.48
CA GLN A 7 -17.22 9.42 13.01
C GLN A 7 -16.09 10.26 12.39
N VAL A 8 -15.88 11.49 12.89
CA VAL A 8 -14.81 12.37 12.39
C VAL A 8 -13.42 11.74 12.54
N VAL A 9 -13.18 11.03 13.65
CA VAL A 9 -11.91 10.31 13.85
C VAL A 9 -11.78 9.13 12.88
N ALA A 10 -12.85 8.38 12.63
CA ALA A 10 -12.84 7.29 11.67
C ALA A 10 -12.53 7.80 10.25
N ASP A 11 -13.20 8.88 9.83
CA ASP A 11 -13.00 9.48 8.51
C ASP A 11 -11.55 10.00 8.34
N LEU A 12 -10.99 10.62 9.38
CA LEU A 12 -9.60 11.10 9.36
C LEU A 12 -8.60 9.94 9.28
N MET A 13 -8.80 8.88 10.07
CA MET A 13 -7.93 7.71 10.03
C MET A 13 -7.99 7.01 8.67
N GLN A 14 -9.18 6.88 8.07
CA GLN A 14 -9.32 6.32 6.74
C GLN A 14 -8.53 7.12 5.70
N ASN A 15 -8.67 8.46 5.71
CA ASN A 15 -7.94 9.33 4.79
C ASN A 15 -6.41 9.23 4.96
N GLU A 16 -5.90 9.06 6.19
CA GLU A 16 -4.46 8.85 6.41
C GLU A 16 -3.99 7.49 5.89
N MET A 17 -4.80 6.43 6.03
CA MET A 17 -4.49 5.10 5.49
C MET A 17 -4.44 5.10 3.96
N GLU A 18 -5.39 5.79 3.31
CA GLU A 18 -5.43 5.94 1.85
C GLU A 18 -4.19 6.70 1.33
N GLN A 19 -3.82 7.81 1.99
CA GLN A 19 -2.60 8.55 1.66
C GLN A 19 -1.33 7.70 1.83
N PHE A 20 -1.27 6.90 2.89
CA PHE A 20 -0.14 6.01 3.13
C PHE A 20 0.01 4.95 2.03
N ALA A 21 -1.08 4.31 1.61
CA ALA A 21 -1.04 3.34 0.52
C ALA A 21 -0.56 3.97 -0.80
N ALA A 22 -1.06 5.17 -1.13
CA ALA A 22 -0.60 5.91 -2.30
C ALA A 22 0.90 6.27 -2.22
N TRP A 23 1.38 6.66 -1.04
CA TRP A 23 2.79 6.94 -0.82
C TRP A 23 3.67 5.70 -0.99
N CYS A 24 3.26 4.53 -0.49
CA CYS A 24 3.98 3.27 -0.69
C CYS A 24 4.10 2.91 -2.18
N ALA A 25 3.01 3.02 -2.94
CA ALA A 25 3.04 2.77 -4.38
C ALA A 25 3.97 3.75 -5.13
N LYS A 26 4.11 4.99 -4.64
CA LYS A 26 4.99 5.98 -5.27
C LYS A 26 6.46 5.82 -4.90
N GLU A 27 6.77 5.67 -3.61
CA GLU A 27 8.14 5.76 -3.10
C GLU A 27 8.83 4.41 -2.96
N TRP A 28 8.08 3.31 -2.84
CA TRP A 28 8.66 1.98 -2.65
C TRP A 28 8.64 1.12 -3.91
N THR A 29 8.07 1.62 -5.01
CA THR A 29 8.11 0.93 -6.31
C THR A 29 9.55 0.66 -6.73
N ILE A 30 9.85 -0.60 -7.02
CA ILE A 30 11.16 -1.01 -7.50
C ILE A 30 11.27 -0.66 -8.98
N THR A 31 12.10 0.33 -9.29
CA THR A 31 12.35 0.75 -10.67
C THR A 31 13.29 -0.24 -11.39
N PRO A 32 13.27 -0.27 -12.73
CA PRO A 32 14.21 -1.09 -13.49
C PRO A 32 15.69 -0.78 -13.21
N GLU A 33 16.01 0.48 -12.90
CA GLU A 33 17.36 0.94 -12.58
C GLU A 33 17.81 0.39 -11.22
N LEU A 34 16.95 0.52 -10.20
CA LEU A 34 17.22 0.00 -8.87
C LEU A 34 17.44 -1.52 -8.91
N PHE A 35 16.55 -2.24 -9.61
CA PHE A 35 16.60 -3.69 -9.74
C PHE A 35 17.89 -4.20 -10.40
N LYS A 36 18.47 -3.42 -11.32
CA LYS A 36 19.75 -3.77 -11.99
C LYS A 36 20.98 -3.38 -11.19
N SER A 37 20.86 -2.38 -10.32
CA SER A 37 21.99 -1.79 -9.59
C SER A 37 22.23 -2.42 -8.22
N ASP A 38 21.23 -3.12 -7.68
CA ASP A 38 21.23 -3.59 -6.30
C ASP A 38 21.32 -5.11 -6.22
N ASN A 39 22.46 -5.58 -5.73
CA ASN A 39 22.79 -7.00 -5.56
C ASN A 39 21.82 -7.73 -4.61
N VAL A 40 21.00 -6.98 -3.84
CA VAL A 40 19.94 -7.55 -2.99
C VAL A 40 18.91 -8.32 -3.83
N PHE A 41 18.69 -7.92 -5.09
CA PHE A 41 17.72 -8.56 -5.98
C PHE A 41 18.26 -9.77 -6.74
N ASP A 42 19.57 -9.98 -6.78
CA ASP A 42 20.22 -11.11 -7.48
C ASP A 42 19.78 -12.48 -6.93
N THR A 43 19.31 -12.51 -5.69
CA THR A 43 18.81 -13.73 -5.02
C THR A 43 17.31 -13.94 -5.15
N LYS A 44 16.60 -13.03 -5.82
CA LYS A 44 15.14 -13.07 -5.94
C LYS A 44 14.71 -13.85 -7.19
N PRO A 45 13.55 -14.53 -7.15
CA PRO A 45 13.04 -15.27 -8.29
C PRO A 45 12.67 -14.34 -9.45
N GLU A 46 12.60 -14.92 -10.65
CA GLU A 46 12.06 -14.24 -11.83
C GLU A 46 10.65 -13.70 -11.55
N GLY A 47 10.37 -12.47 -11.99
CA GLY A 47 9.08 -11.81 -11.75
C GLY A 47 8.92 -11.15 -10.37
N TYR A 48 9.93 -11.19 -9.50
CA TYR A 48 9.85 -10.60 -8.15
C TYR A 48 9.48 -9.11 -8.17
N ARG A 49 10.10 -8.33 -9.06
CA ARG A 49 9.88 -6.89 -9.16
C ARG A 49 8.43 -6.58 -9.54
N GLU A 50 7.92 -7.27 -10.55
CA GLU A 50 6.56 -7.12 -11.07
C GLU A 50 5.54 -7.51 -10.00
N GLY A 51 5.75 -8.65 -9.32
CA GLY A 51 4.87 -9.10 -8.25
C GLY A 51 4.88 -8.16 -7.03
N TYR A 52 6.05 -7.64 -6.66
CA TYR A 52 6.19 -6.68 -5.57
C TYR A 52 5.50 -5.36 -5.89
N ASN A 53 5.73 -4.78 -7.07
CA ASN A 53 5.08 -3.53 -7.48
C ASN A 53 3.56 -3.69 -7.58
N ALA A 54 3.08 -4.81 -8.13
CA ALA A 54 1.64 -5.10 -8.18
C ALA A 54 1.02 -5.22 -6.77
N ALA A 55 1.76 -5.79 -5.81
CA ALA A 55 1.31 -5.85 -4.42
C ALA A 55 1.21 -4.46 -3.78
N LEU A 56 2.15 -3.55 -4.07
CA LEU A 56 2.09 -2.16 -3.61
C LEU A 56 0.89 -1.40 -4.19
N GLU A 57 0.62 -1.55 -5.49
CA GLU A 57 -0.54 -0.95 -6.16
C GLU A 57 -1.87 -1.47 -5.60
N SER A 58 -1.89 -2.71 -5.11
CA SER A 58 -3.08 -3.36 -4.54
C SER A 58 -3.34 -3.00 -3.08
N LEU A 59 -2.47 -2.24 -2.41
CA LEU A 59 -2.62 -1.90 -0.99
C LEU A 59 -3.90 -1.10 -0.72
N SER A 60 -4.26 -0.17 -1.60
CA SER A 60 -5.49 0.63 -1.45
C SER A 60 -6.73 -0.26 -1.45
N LEU A 61 -6.82 -1.22 -2.38
CA LEU A 61 -7.93 -2.16 -2.46
C LEU A 61 -8.00 -3.07 -1.22
N ALA A 62 -6.85 -3.52 -0.72
CA ALA A 62 -6.80 -4.33 0.50
C ALA A 62 -7.27 -3.55 1.74
N LEU A 63 -6.97 -2.25 1.81
CA LEU A 63 -7.46 -1.36 2.86
C LEU A 63 -8.97 -1.14 2.77
N GLU A 64 -9.50 -0.88 1.57
CA GLU A 64 -10.94 -0.76 1.35
C GLU A 64 -11.70 -2.00 1.83
N GLN A 65 -11.27 -3.19 1.39
CA GLN A 65 -11.89 -4.46 1.81
C GLN A 65 -11.80 -4.70 3.33
N TYR A 66 -10.67 -4.34 3.94
CA TYR A 66 -10.52 -4.45 5.39
C TYR A 66 -11.52 -3.54 6.11
N LEU A 67 -11.65 -2.27 5.71
CA LEU A 67 -12.56 -1.31 6.32
C LEU A 67 -14.03 -1.70 6.13
N GLU A 68 -14.40 -2.18 4.94
CA GLU A 68 -15.73 -2.74 4.68
C GLU A 68 -16.06 -3.92 5.61
N SER A 69 -15.10 -4.82 5.85
CA SER A 69 -15.29 -5.97 6.76
C SER A 69 -15.50 -5.60 8.23
N LYS A 70 -15.20 -4.35 8.60
CA LYS A 70 -15.30 -3.82 9.98
C LYS A 70 -16.50 -2.89 10.18
N SER A 71 -17.20 -2.55 9.11
CA SER A 71 -18.39 -1.69 9.12
C SER A 71 -19.66 -2.50 9.35
#